data_AF-A0A453JTB4-F1
#
_entry.id   AF-A0A453JTB4-F1
#
_cell.length_a   1.000
_cell.length_b   1.000
_cell.length_c   1.000
_cell.angle_alpha   90.00
_cell.angle_beta   90.00
_cell.angle_gamma   90.00
#
_symmetry.space_group_name_H-M   'P 1'
#
loop_
_entity.id
_entity.type
_entity.pdbx_description
1 polymer ?
#
loop_
_entity_poly.entity_id
_entity_poly.type
_entity_poly.pdbx_seq_one_letter_code
_entity_poly.pdbx_strand_id
1 'polypeptide(L)'
;MTSMLTACSEGKLLVILEGGYNLRSISSSATEVVKVLLGHGPSYGTDAAAPSKEGMQTVLQVLDIQQKYWPVLVPIFASLQVQAQQGPTSSNYVNAENMLKRRMLTGGPGPVWWKWGSKRLLYEVLFEGRRPRKSKAKGK
;
A
#
# COMPACT_ATOMS: atom_id res chain seq x y z
N MET A 1 11.73 1.20 10.51
CA MET A 1 12.21 0.93 11.88
C MET A 1 13.72 0.75 11.91
N THR A 2 14.28 -0.32 11.33
CA THR A 2 15.72 -0.63 11.39
C THR A 2 16.60 0.56 11.00
N SER A 3 16.29 1.24 9.89
CA SER A 3 17.08 2.40 9.42
C SER A 3 17.10 3.56 10.43
N MET A 4 16.00 3.80 11.15
CA MET A 4 15.94 4.84 12.19
C MET A 4 16.85 4.47 13.38
N LEU A 5 16.90 3.20 13.76
CA LEU A 5 17.77 2.72 14.84
C LEU A 5 19.25 2.72 14.43
N THR A 6 19.56 2.46 13.16
CA THR A 6 20.93 2.53 12.63
C THR A 6 21.52 3.93 12.84
N ALA A 7 20.71 4.98 12.62
CA ALA A 7 21.12 6.37 12.81
C ALA A 7 21.41 6.71 14.28
N CYS A 8 20.69 6.11 15.24
CA CYS A 8 20.88 6.35 16.67
C CYS A 8 22.01 5.53 17.31
N SER A 9 22.56 4.54 16.60
CA SER A 9 23.48 3.53 17.15
C SER A 9 24.85 3.51 16.47
N GLU A 10 25.20 4.53 15.68
CA GLU A 10 26.43 4.55 14.87
C GLU A 10 26.56 3.31 13.97
N GLY A 11 25.44 2.74 13.52
CA GLY A 11 25.41 1.51 12.74
C GLY A 11 25.62 0.21 13.52
N LYS A 12 25.81 0.26 14.85
CA LYS A 12 26.04 -0.93 15.69
C LYS A 12 24.70 -1.50 16.16
N LEU A 13 24.15 -2.44 15.38
CA LEU A 13 22.88 -3.11 15.68
C LEU A 13 23.05 -4.63 15.78
N LEU A 14 22.47 -5.21 16.84
CA LEU A 14 22.23 -6.64 16.96
C LEU A 14 20.74 -6.92 16.74
N VAL A 15 20.41 -7.83 15.84
CA VAL A 15 19.03 -8.25 15.57
C VAL A 15 18.84 -9.68 16.07
N ILE A 16 17.83 -9.88 16.92
CA ILE A 16 17.43 -11.19 17.46
C ILE A 16 16.05 -11.49 16.89
N LEU A 17 15.91 -12.65 16.22
CA LEU A 17 14.62 -13.11 15.72
C LEU A 17 13.78 -13.63 16.90
N GLU A 18 12.61 -13.04 17.07
CA GLU A 18 11.64 -13.44 18.08
C GLU A 18 10.56 -14.35 17.45
N GLY A 19 9.27 -14.07 17.71
CA GLY A 19 8.15 -14.81 17.17
C GLY A 19 7.77 -14.45 15.73
N GLY A 20 6.83 -15.23 15.21
CA GLY A 20 6.22 -15.04 13.91
C GLY A 20 5.52 -16.32 13.48
N TYR A 21 4.26 -16.21 13.04
CA TYR A 21 3.43 -17.38 12.74
C TYR A 21 3.22 -17.59 11.23
N ASN A 22 3.70 -16.65 10.40
CA ASN A 22 3.58 -16.72 8.95
C ASN A 22 4.97 -16.70 8.29
N LEU A 23 5.38 -17.85 7.73
CA LEU A 23 6.70 -18.02 7.12
C LEU A 23 6.99 -17.02 6.00
N ARG A 24 5.99 -16.69 5.18
CA ARG A 24 6.15 -15.71 4.09
C ARG A 24 6.38 -14.31 4.65
N SER A 25 5.62 -13.93 5.68
CA SER A 25 5.79 -12.64 6.34
C SER A 25 7.15 -12.52 7.02
N ILE A 26 7.61 -13.57 7.71
CA ILE A 26 8.93 -13.62 8.36
C ILE A 26 10.05 -13.48 7.32
N SER A 27 10.01 -14.28 6.25
CA SER A 27 11.02 -14.24 5.19
C SER A 27 11.10 -12.85 4.54
N SER A 28 9.95 -12.26 4.22
CA SER A 28 9.88 -10.93 3.62
C SER A 28 10.42 -9.84 4.56
N SER A 29 9.96 -9.80 5.82
CA SER A 29 10.39 -8.78 6.77
C SER A 29 11.87 -8.91 7.15
N ALA A 30 12.37 -10.13 7.34
CA ALA A 30 13.78 -10.37 7.61
C ALA A 30 14.68 -9.91 6.44
N THR A 31 14.24 -10.14 5.20
CA THR A 31 14.96 -9.66 4.01
C THR A 31 15.08 -8.14 4.00
N GLU A 32 14.02 -7.41 4.33
CA GLU A 32 14.06 -5.94 4.40
C GLU A 32 14.96 -5.44 5.54
N VAL A 33 14.99 -6.13 6.68
CA VAL A 33 15.91 -5.81 7.78
C VAL A 33 17.37 -5.99 7.33
N VAL A 34 17.69 -7.12 6.68
CA VAL A 34 19.05 -7.40 6.20
C VAL A 34 19.49 -6.40 5.13
N LYS A 35 18.61 -6.00 4.21
CA LYS A 35 18.91 -4.94 3.22
C LYS A 35 19.41 -3.67 3.91
N VAL A 36 18.71 -3.21 4.95
CA VAL A 36 19.10 -2.02 5.72
C VAL A 36 20.43 -2.21 6.44
N LEU A 37 20.68 -3.38 7.02
CA LEU A 37 21.97 -3.68 7.66
C LEU A 37 23.14 -3.69 6.66
N LEU A 38 22.88 -4.10 5.42
CA LEU A 38 23.84 -4.02 4.31
C LEU A 38 24.00 -2.60 3.73
N GLY A 39 23.39 -1.58 4.36
CA GLY A 39 23.48 -0.19 3.94
C GLY A 39 22.52 0.22 2.83
N HIS A 40 21.57 -0.65 2.44
CA HIS A 40 20.52 -0.23 1.51
C HIS A 40 19.54 0.71 2.22
N GLY A 41 19.05 1.71 1.48
CA GLY A 41 17.99 2.59 1.98
C GLY A 41 16.70 1.82 2.27
N PRO A 42 15.90 2.26 3.25
CA PRO A 42 14.59 1.66 3.51
C PRO A 42 13.67 1.80 2.28
N SER A 43 13.07 0.70 1.86
CA SER A 43 12.03 0.70 0.83
C SER A 43 10.71 1.14 1.46
N TYR A 44 10.45 2.44 1.51
CA TYR A 44 9.12 2.94 1.88
C TYR A 44 8.20 2.88 0.66
N GLY A 45 7.03 2.26 0.80
CA GLY A 45 5.93 2.55 -0.11
C GLY A 45 5.59 4.04 0.01
N THR A 46 5.28 4.69 -1.11
CA THR A 46 4.95 6.13 -1.16
C THR A 46 3.68 6.51 -0.40
N ASP A 47 2.91 5.52 0.07
CA ASP A 47 1.64 5.71 0.75
C ASP A 47 1.79 5.47 2.27
N ALA A 48 2.40 6.43 2.97
CA ALA A 48 2.31 6.45 4.42
C ALA A 48 0.87 6.78 4.83
N ALA A 49 0.07 5.74 5.07
CA ALA A 49 -1.30 5.91 5.55
C ALA A 49 -1.29 6.61 6.92
N ALA A 50 -2.25 7.51 7.13
CA ALA A 50 -2.48 8.11 8.44
C ALA A 50 -2.76 7.01 9.48
N PRO A 51 -2.31 7.18 10.74
CA PRO A 51 -2.59 6.20 11.78
C PRO A 51 -4.10 6.08 12.02
N SER A 52 -4.56 4.90 12.46
CA SER A 52 -5.94 4.74 12.89
C SER A 52 -6.24 5.61 14.11
N LYS A 53 -7.52 5.88 14.34
CA LYS A 53 -7.97 6.66 15.51
C LYS A 53 -7.56 5.99 16.82
N GLU A 54 -7.69 4.67 16.89
CA GLU A 54 -7.34 3.86 18.06
C GLU A 54 -5.82 3.86 18.30
N GLY A 55 -5.04 3.78 17.21
CA GLY A 55 -3.58 3.88 17.27
C GLY A 55 -3.13 5.24 17.80
N MET A 56 -3.72 6.33 17.28
CA MET A 56 -3.45 7.68 17.74
C MET A 56 -3.83 7.88 19.22
N GLN A 57 -5.00 7.37 19.64
CA GLN A 57 -5.44 7.46 21.03
C GLN A 57 -4.48 6.72 21.98
N THR A 58 -4.00 5.54 21.58
CA THR A 58 -3.03 4.76 22.36
C THR A 58 -1.72 5.52 22.50
N VAL A 59 -1.22 6.13 21.42
CA VAL A 59 0.01 6.95 21.46
C VAL A 59 -0.16 8.14 22.41
N LEU A 60 -1.29 8.84 22.37
CA LEU A 60 -1.55 9.96 23.28
C LEU A 60 -1.58 9.52 24.75
N GLN A 61 -2.19 8.37 25.06
CA GLN A 61 -2.20 7.82 26.42
C GLN A 61 -0.78 7.48 26.91
N VAL A 62 0.03 6.86 26.06
CA VAL A 62 1.42 6.54 26.41
C VAL A 62 2.23 7.81 26.64
N LEU A 63 2.07 8.83 25.79
CA LEU A 63 2.75 10.12 25.94
C LEU A 63 2.37 10.84 27.23
N ASP A 64 1.09 10.85 27.60
CA ASP A 64 0.61 11.48 28.83
C ASP A 64 1.24 10.87 30.10
N ILE A 65 1.45 9.55 30.09
CA ILE A 65 2.11 8.84 31.19
C ILE A 65 3.62 9.11 31.16
N GLN A 66 4.25 8.99 29.99
CA GLN A 66 5.71 8.99 29.85
C GLN A 66 6.35 10.38 29.94
N GLN A 67 5.62 11.46 29.61
CA GLN A 67 6.15 12.84 29.69
C GLN A 67 6.63 13.24 31.09
N LYS A 68 6.13 12.56 32.14
CA LYS A 68 6.57 12.74 33.52
C LYS A 68 8.04 12.33 33.73
N TYR A 69 8.53 11.39 32.93
CA TYR A 69 9.88 10.83 33.05
C TYR A 69 10.80 11.28 31.91
N TRP A 70 10.22 11.65 30.76
CA TRP A 70 10.95 12.03 29.55
C TRP A 70 10.54 13.44 29.10
N PRO A 71 11.25 14.50 29.55
CA PRO A 71 10.90 15.89 29.25
C PRO A 71 10.81 16.22 27.76
N VAL A 72 11.57 15.52 26.92
CA VAL A 72 11.53 15.66 25.46
C VAL A 72 10.14 15.38 24.86
N LEU A 73 9.30 14.62 25.56
CA LEU A 73 7.96 14.26 25.09
C LEU A 73 6.91 15.36 25.32
N VAL A 74 7.15 16.31 26.23
CA VAL A 74 6.19 17.39 26.57
C VAL A 74 5.76 18.21 25.34
N PRO A 75 6.68 18.78 24.53
CA PRO A 75 6.28 19.53 23.34
C PRO A 75 5.61 18.65 22.28
N ILE A 76 6.01 17.37 22.19
CA ILE A 76 5.43 16.41 21.24
C ILE A 76 3.96 16.15 21.61
N PHE A 77 3.69 15.88 22.88
CA PHE A 77 2.34 15.64 23.39
C PHE A 77 1.42 16.83 23.16
N ALA A 78 1.88 18.04 23.49
CA ALA A 78 1.11 19.26 23.27
C ALA A 78 0.75 19.46 21.79
N SER A 79 1.70 19.24 20.88
CA SER A 79 1.44 19.37 19.43
C SER A 79 0.42 18.36 18.90
N LEU A 80 0.50 17.11 19.36
CA LEU A 80 -0.42 16.04 18.93
C LEU A 80 -1.83 16.21 19.51
N GLN A 81 -1.97 16.73 20.74
CA GLN A 81 -3.28 17.06 21.30
C GLN A 81 -3.99 18.14 20.49
N VAL A 82 -3.26 19.18 20.07
CA VAL A 82 -3.81 20.24 19.21
C VAL A 82 -4.28 19.66 17.87
N GLN A 83 -3.49 18.76 17.26
CA GLN A 83 -3.89 18.08 16.02
C GLN A 83 -5.08 17.13 16.20
N ALA A 84 -5.26 16.52 17.37
CA ALA A 84 -6.40 15.64 17.63
C ALA A 84 -7.71 16.43 17.84
N GLN A 85 -7.63 17.66 18.37
CA GLN A 85 -8.79 18.53 18.59
C GLN A 85 -9.18 19.31 17.33
N GLN A 86 -8.20 19.67 16.51
CA GLN A 86 -8.43 20.13 15.15
C GLN A 86 -8.79 18.91 14.31
N GLY A 87 -10.07 18.51 14.35
CA GLY A 87 -10.61 17.46 13.48
C GLY A 87 -10.09 17.62 12.05
N PRO A 88 -9.97 16.53 11.27
CA PRO A 88 -9.06 16.41 10.14
C PRO A 88 -9.08 17.69 9.31
N THR A 89 -8.05 18.52 9.44
CA THR A 89 -7.81 19.55 8.44
C THR A 89 -7.64 18.77 7.16
N SER A 90 -8.56 18.99 6.23
CA SER A 90 -8.63 18.34 4.94
C SER A 90 -7.26 18.41 4.26
N SER A 91 -6.42 17.42 4.54
CA SER A 91 -5.27 17.13 3.71
C SER A 91 -5.87 16.73 2.38
N ASN A 92 -5.44 17.41 1.32
CA ASN A 92 -5.95 17.29 -0.05
C ASN A 92 -5.65 15.91 -0.68
N TYR A 93 -5.89 14.82 0.03
CA TYR A 93 -6.04 13.47 -0.51
C TYR A 93 -7.48 13.22 -1.00
N VAL A 94 -8.22 14.27 -1.34
CA VAL A 94 -9.45 14.17 -2.15
C VAL A 94 -9.04 14.04 -3.62
N ASN A 95 -8.34 12.98 -4.00
CA ASN A 95 -8.19 12.67 -5.42
C ASN A 95 -8.12 11.17 -5.76
N ALA A 96 -7.85 10.26 -4.82
CA ALA A 96 -7.84 8.82 -5.14
C ALA A 96 -9.26 8.27 -5.37
N GLU A 97 -10.21 8.58 -4.47
CA GLU A 97 -11.61 8.13 -4.65
C GLU A 97 -12.32 8.81 -5.83
N ASN A 98 -11.99 10.08 -6.10
CA ASN A 98 -12.54 10.80 -7.24
C ASN A 98 -11.97 10.29 -8.58
N MET A 99 -10.73 9.78 -8.64
CA MET A 99 -10.19 9.16 -9.85
C MET A 99 -10.83 7.82 -10.18
N LEU A 100 -11.17 7.00 -9.18
CA LEU A 100 -11.91 5.75 -9.40
C LEU A 100 -13.38 6.01 -9.75
N LYS A 101 -14.04 6.98 -9.09
CA LYS A 101 -15.42 7.36 -9.41
C LYS A 101 -15.56 8.08 -10.76
N ARG A 102 -14.55 8.86 -11.20
CA ARG A 102 -14.54 9.50 -12.54
C ARG A 102 -14.36 8.50 -13.68
N ARG A 103 -13.80 7.30 -13.44
CA ARG A 103 -13.78 6.23 -14.46
C ARG A 103 -15.13 5.55 -14.66
N MET A 104 -16.09 5.70 -13.74
CA MET A 104 -17.43 5.10 -13.86
C MET A 104 -18.51 6.07 -14.35
N LEU A 105 -18.27 7.38 -14.38
CA LEU A 105 -19.31 8.39 -14.67
C LEU A 105 -19.14 9.15 -15.99
N THR A 106 -18.31 8.67 -16.92
CA THR A 106 -18.39 9.06 -18.33
C THR A 106 -19.02 7.94 -19.15
N GLY A 107 -20.22 7.54 -18.73
CA GLY A 107 -21.09 6.62 -19.46
C GLY A 107 -21.80 7.30 -20.62
N GLY A 108 -21.05 7.85 -21.57
CA GLY A 108 -21.54 7.93 -22.94
C GLY A 108 -21.47 6.53 -23.57
N PRO A 109 -22.32 6.18 -24.55
CA PRO A 109 -22.19 4.90 -25.23
C PRO A 109 -20.78 4.81 -25.82
N GLY A 110 -19.95 3.95 -25.23
CA GLY A 110 -18.64 3.63 -25.77
C GLY A 110 -18.79 3.17 -27.22
N PRO A 111 -17.79 3.42 -28.07
CA PRO A 111 -17.95 3.15 -29.49
C PRO A 111 -18.24 1.65 -29.71
N VAL A 112 -19.15 1.37 -30.65
CA VAL A 112 -19.86 0.09 -30.81
C VAL A 112 -18.94 -1.14 -30.84
N TRP A 113 -17.71 -0.98 -31.33
CA TRP A 113 -16.68 -2.02 -31.39
C TRP A 113 -16.17 -2.52 -30.02
N TRP A 114 -16.44 -1.83 -28.91
CA TRP A 114 -16.11 -2.33 -27.55
C TRP A 114 -17.01 -3.49 -27.09
N LYS A 115 -18.19 -3.67 -27.69
CA LYS A 115 -19.05 -4.84 -27.45
C LYS A 115 -18.53 -6.10 -28.17
N TRP A 116 -17.64 -5.93 -29.14
CA TRP A 116 -17.07 -7.01 -29.94
C TRP A 116 -15.69 -7.28 -29.35
N GLY A 117 -15.66 -8.07 -28.26
CA GLY A 117 -14.47 -8.25 -27.42
C GLY A 117 -13.16 -8.27 -28.20
N SER A 118 -12.17 -7.48 -27.74
CA SER A 118 -10.90 -7.13 -28.41
C SER A 118 -10.13 -8.31 -29.05
N LYS A 119 -10.41 -9.54 -28.63
CA LYS A 119 -9.81 -10.76 -29.17
C LYS A 119 -10.41 -11.24 -30.50
N ARG A 120 -11.64 -10.86 -30.84
CA ARG A 120 -12.34 -11.33 -32.06
C ARG A 120 -11.92 -10.55 -33.31
N LEU A 121 -11.72 -9.24 -33.19
CA LEU A 121 -11.18 -8.41 -34.27
C LEU A 121 -9.74 -8.79 -34.61
N LEU A 122 -8.91 -9.05 -33.60
CA LEU A 122 -7.57 -9.58 -33.83
C LEU A 122 -7.61 -10.95 -34.52
N TYR A 123 -8.61 -11.78 -34.20
CA TYR A 123 -8.76 -13.08 -34.87
C TYR A 123 -9.21 -12.94 -36.32
N GLU A 124 -10.13 -12.03 -36.64
CA GLU A 124 -10.54 -11.76 -38.03
C GLU A 124 -9.39 -11.14 -38.84
N VAL A 125 -8.73 -10.10 -38.31
CA VAL A 125 -7.60 -9.45 -38.99
C VAL A 125 -6.39 -10.37 -39.19
N LEU A 126 -6.09 -11.25 -38.22
CA LEU A 126 -4.95 -12.17 -38.32
C LEU A 126 -5.27 -13.47 -39.06
N PHE A 127 -6.54 -13.89 -39.12
CA PHE A 127 -6.91 -15.22 -39.64
C PHE A 127 -7.99 -15.23 -40.74
N GLU A 128 -8.38 -14.09 -41.31
CA GLU A 128 -9.19 -14.05 -42.54
C GLU A 128 -8.43 -14.63 -43.73
N GLY A 129 -8.62 -15.94 -43.93
CA GLY A 129 -8.05 -16.68 -45.05
C GLY A 129 -8.12 -18.20 -44.88
N ARG A 130 -8.33 -18.72 -43.67
CA ARG A 130 -8.48 -20.18 -43.47
C ARG A 130 -9.81 -20.52 -42.80
N ARG A 131 -10.80 -20.85 -43.63
CA ARG A 131 -12.06 -21.46 -43.16
C ARG A 131 -11.73 -22.76 -42.39
N PRO A 132 -12.19 -22.94 -41.14
CA PRO A 132 -12.14 -24.25 -40.51
C PRO A 132 -13.09 -25.19 -41.25
N ARG A 133 -12.55 -26.31 -41.74
CA ARG A 133 -13.32 -27.39 -42.37
C ARG A 133 -14.31 -27.94 -41.33
N LYS A 134 -15.63 -27.81 -41.56
CA LYS A 134 -16.65 -28.51 -40.76
C LYS A 134 -16.44 -30.02 -40.91
N SER A 135 -15.94 -30.70 -39.89
CA SER A 135 -16.03 -32.16 -39.81
C SER A 135 -17.46 -32.52 -39.43
N LYS A 136 -18.23 -33.06 -40.39
CA LYS A 136 -19.46 -33.78 -40.10
C LYS A 136 -19.11 -35.06 -39.34
N ALA A 137 -19.44 -35.13 -38.06
CA ALA A 137 -19.56 -36.42 -37.38
C ALA A 137 -20.89 -37.05 -37.82
N LYS A 138 -20.81 -38.09 -38.65
CA LYS A 138 -21.90 -39.00 -39.00
C LYS A 138 -21.93 -40.09 -37.92
N GLY A 139 -23.11 -40.39 -37.39
CA GLY A 139 -23.28 -41.41 -36.36
C GLY A 139 -22.97 -42.83 -36.83
N LYS A 140 -22.76 -43.70 -35.84
CA LYS A 140 -23.37 -45.03 -35.67
C LYS A 140 -23.53 -45.26 -34.17
#